data_AF-A0A2J6N1N3-F1
#
_entry.id   AF-A0A2J6N1N3-F1
#
_cell.length_a   1.000
_cell.length_b   1.000
_cell.length_c   1.000
_cell.angle_alpha   90.00
_cell.angle_beta   90.00
_cell.angle_gamma   90.00
#
_symmetry.space_group_name_H-M   'P 1'
#
loop_
_entity.id
_entity.type
_entity.pdbx_description
1 polymer ?
#
loop_
_entity_poly.entity_id
_entity_poly.type
_entity_poly.pdbx_seq_one_letter_code
_entity_poly.pdbx_strand_id
1 'polypeptide(L)'
;MSERFGKKWESRREEQPFTTRIKEAVRPPGPLKPRLDFAVRRIELQVQKLDQASERFSQRDKAIFARIVDAYTKHDTARANVFANELAEIRKMEKLIMNARLALEQIVLRLRTVSELGDVVSTLGPAVGVLRSVRAGLASVFPEAETELGEIGNILSGIMIEAGQSSGMTINFDTVNEDAQKILTEAATVAEQRIKEKFPELPPGIPTAPVGEKAPTETS
;
A
#
# COMPACT_ATOMS: atom_id res chain seq x y z
N MET A 1 -12.79 -9.20 71.84
CA MET A 1 -11.74 -9.76 70.96
C MET A 1 -12.45 -10.46 69.81
N SER A 2 -12.32 -10.15 68.52
CA SER A 2 -11.22 -9.60 67.74
C SER A 2 -11.78 -8.79 66.55
N GLU A 3 -11.54 -7.48 66.53
CA GLU A 3 -11.75 -6.60 65.36
C GLU A 3 -10.45 -6.42 64.55
N ARG A 4 -9.61 -7.47 64.47
CA ARG A 4 -8.29 -7.40 63.82
C ARG A 4 -8.12 -8.29 62.59
N PHE A 5 -9.20 -8.80 62.01
CA PHE A 5 -9.15 -9.60 60.78
C PHE A 5 -9.83 -8.97 59.55
N GLY A 6 -10.49 -7.80 59.69
CA GLY A 6 -11.10 -7.08 58.55
C GLY A 6 -10.21 -6.00 57.91
N LYS A 7 -9.02 -5.72 58.46
CA LYS A 7 -8.18 -4.57 58.04
C LYS A 7 -7.06 -4.90 57.04
N LYS A 8 -7.05 -6.10 56.45
CA LYS A 8 -5.97 -6.55 55.54
C LYS A 8 -6.38 -6.74 54.08
N TRP A 9 -7.59 -6.36 53.70
CA TRP A 9 -8.08 -6.49 52.32
C TRP A 9 -8.42 -5.17 51.62
N GLU A 10 -8.17 -4.02 52.24
CA GLU A 10 -8.60 -2.72 51.69
C GLU A 10 -7.48 -1.67 51.62
N SER A 11 -6.23 -2.09 51.57
CA SER A 11 -5.07 -1.19 51.49
C SER A 11 -4.04 -1.60 50.45
N ARG A 12 -4.50 -1.94 49.24
CA ARG A 12 -3.61 -2.02 48.06
C ARG A 12 -4.25 -1.55 46.76
N ARG A 13 -5.02 -0.46 46.84
CA ARG A 13 -5.14 0.49 45.73
C ARG A 13 -4.30 1.70 46.08
N GLU A 14 -2.98 1.52 46.04
CA GLU A 14 -2.09 2.66 45.90
C GLU A 14 -2.33 3.23 44.50
N GLU A 15 -3.06 4.33 44.46
CA GLU A 15 -3.16 5.21 43.31
C GLU A 15 -1.74 5.52 42.85
N GLN A 16 -1.37 5.02 41.68
CA GLN A 16 -0.06 5.33 41.10
C GLN A 16 0.07 6.85 40.98
N PRO A 17 1.12 7.47 41.54
CA PRO A 17 1.27 8.91 41.48
C PRO A 17 1.34 9.35 40.00
N PHE A 18 0.65 10.45 39.68
CA PHE A 18 0.57 11.06 38.35
C PHE A 18 1.93 11.30 37.67
N THR A 19 3.02 11.29 38.46
CA THR A 19 4.41 11.38 37.99
C THR A 19 4.90 10.14 37.23
N THR A 20 4.24 8.98 37.39
CA THR A 20 4.62 7.73 36.72
C THR A 20 4.12 7.67 35.27
N ARG A 21 2.93 8.22 34.99
CA ARG A 21 2.36 8.27 33.63
C ARG A 21 3.11 9.22 32.69
N ILE A 22 3.73 10.27 33.24
CA ILE A 22 4.54 11.20 32.46
C ILE A 22 5.92 10.59 32.11
N LYS A 23 6.41 9.65 32.93
CA LYS A 23 7.70 8.99 32.72
C LYS A 23 7.67 7.91 31.63
N GLU A 24 6.49 7.36 31.32
CA GLU A 24 6.30 6.43 30.19
C GLU A 24 6.29 7.13 28.83
N ALA A 25 5.96 8.43 28.78
CA ALA A 25 6.01 9.24 27.56
C ALA A 25 7.44 9.66 27.15
N VAL A 26 8.46 9.35 27.97
CA VAL A 26 9.86 9.74 27.75
C VAL A 26 10.79 8.52 27.75
N ARG A 27 10.27 7.33 27.40
CA ARG A 27 11.17 6.23 27.02
C ARG A 27 11.59 6.46 25.57
N PRO A 28 12.89 6.55 25.26
CA PRO A 28 13.31 6.53 23.88
C PRO A 28 12.72 5.25 23.26
N PRO A 29 12.02 5.37 22.13
CA PRO A 29 11.44 4.20 21.48
C PRO A 29 12.57 3.20 21.20
N GLY A 30 12.21 1.91 21.21
CA GLY A 30 13.18 0.83 21.07
C GLY A 30 14.08 1.01 19.84
N PRO A 31 15.23 0.30 19.78
CA PRO A 31 16.23 0.49 18.74
C PRO A 31 15.63 0.51 17.32
N LEU A 32 16.19 1.35 16.44
CA LEU A 32 15.70 1.58 15.08
C LEU A 32 15.46 0.28 14.30
N LYS A 33 16.45 -0.62 14.35
CA LYS A 33 16.50 -1.86 13.58
C LYS A 33 15.29 -2.78 13.84
N PRO A 34 14.94 -3.16 15.08
CA PRO A 34 13.71 -3.90 15.38
C PRO A 34 12.42 -3.30 14.81
N ARG A 35 12.27 -1.98 14.82
CA ARG A 35 11.07 -1.29 14.30
C ARG A 35 11.02 -1.34 12.78
N LEU A 36 12.17 -1.18 12.14
CA LEU A 36 12.32 -1.31 10.70
C LEU A 36 12.07 -2.74 10.23
N ASP A 37 12.63 -3.74 10.92
CA ASP A 37 12.39 -5.17 10.66
C ASP A 37 10.92 -5.53 10.85
N PHE A 38 10.23 -4.88 11.79
CA PHE A 38 8.80 -5.03 11.97
C PHE A 38 8.01 -4.42 10.80
N ALA A 39 8.35 -3.21 10.37
CA ALA A 39 7.74 -2.58 9.20
C ALA A 39 7.96 -3.42 7.92
N VAL A 40 9.18 -3.90 7.68
CA VAL A 40 9.53 -4.78 6.55
C VAL A 40 8.64 -6.02 6.53
N ARG A 41 8.56 -6.75 7.65
CA ARG A 41 7.72 -7.96 7.74
C ARG A 41 6.26 -7.67 7.44
N ARG A 42 5.71 -6.54 7.91
CA ARG A 42 4.33 -6.16 7.61
C ARG A 42 4.13 -5.81 6.14
N ILE A 43 5.08 -5.13 5.50
CA ILE A 43 5.02 -4.85 4.06
C ILE A 43 5.07 -6.15 3.25
N GLU A 44 5.94 -7.10 3.61
CA GLU A 44 6.02 -8.41 2.95
C GLU A 44 4.71 -9.19 3.02
N LEU A 45 3.99 -9.12 4.15
CA LEU A 45 2.65 -9.70 4.26
C LEU A 45 1.66 -9.05 3.28
N GLN A 46 1.73 -7.72 3.09
CA GLN A 46 0.88 -7.05 2.10
C GLN A 46 1.28 -7.41 0.66
N VAL A 47 2.57 -7.57 0.37
CA VAL A 47 3.05 -8.07 -0.94
C VAL A 47 2.42 -9.44 -1.25
N GLN A 48 2.44 -10.37 -0.29
CA GLN A 48 1.82 -11.69 -0.44
C GLN A 48 0.30 -11.61 -0.66
N LYS A 49 -0.41 -10.71 0.02
CA LYS A 49 -1.84 -10.50 -0.19
C LYS A 49 -2.14 -9.93 -1.58
N LEU A 50 -1.35 -8.96 -2.05
CA LEU A 50 -1.47 -8.39 -3.39
C LEU A 50 -1.15 -9.43 -4.47
N ASP A 51 -0.20 -10.34 -4.22
CA ASP A 51 0.08 -11.49 -5.08
C ASP A 51 -1.14 -12.39 -5.25
N GLN A 52 -1.78 -12.76 -4.15
CA GLN A 52 -3.01 -13.56 -4.18
C GLN A 52 -4.15 -12.82 -4.88
N ALA A 53 -4.25 -11.51 -4.69
CA ALA A 53 -5.24 -10.69 -5.37
C ALA A 53 -4.98 -10.66 -6.89
N SER A 54 -3.74 -10.45 -7.33
CA SER A 54 -3.35 -10.47 -8.74
C SER A 54 -3.72 -11.79 -9.41
N GLU A 55 -3.44 -12.93 -8.76
CA GLU A 55 -3.82 -14.23 -9.31
C GLU A 55 -5.34 -14.38 -9.48
N ARG A 56 -6.14 -13.89 -8.51
CA ARG A 56 -7.61 -13.89 -8.62
C ARG A 56 -8.10 -13.01 -9.78
N PHE A 57 -7.51 -11.83 -9.98
CA PHE A 57 -7.85 -10.97 -11.11
C PHE A 57 -7.46 -11.61 -12.45
N SER A 58 -6.30 -12.27 -12.53
CA SER A 58 -5.89 -12.98 -13.74
C SER A 58 -6.85 -14.13 -14.10
N GLN A 59 -7.32 -14.88 -13.10
CA GLN A 59 -8.33 -15.92 -13.31
C GLN A 59 -9.67 -15.33 -13.76
N ARG A 60 -10.07 -14.20 -13.17
CA ARG A 60 -11.29 -13.47 -13.51
C ARG A 60 -11.24 -12.94 -14.95
N ASP A 61 -10.10 -12.38 -15.37
CA ASP A 61 -9.85 -11.93 -16.74
C ASP A 61 -10.08 -13.06 -17.74
N LYS A 62 -9.41 -14.20 -17.55
CA LYS A 62 -9.56 -15.38 -18.43
C LYS A 62 -11.01 -15.85 -18.52
N ALA A 63 -11.72 -15.87 -17.39
CA ALA A 63 -13.12 -16.27 -17.36
C ALA A 63 -14.03 -15.30 -18.13
N ILE A 64 -13.82 -13.98 -17.99
CA ILE A 64 -14.59 -12.97 -18.73
C ILE A 64 -14.24 -13.00 -20.21
N PHE A 65 -12.96 -13.15 -20.56
CA PHE A 65 -12.52 -13.29 -21.94
C PHE A 65 -13.19 -14.49 -22.64
N ALA A 66 -13.26 -15.65 -21.97
CA ALA A 66 -13.98 -16.80 -22.51
C ALA A 66 -15.47 -16.50 -22.76
N ARG A 67 -16.11 -15.71 -21.89
CA ARG A 67 -17.51 -15.28 -22.08
C ARG A 67 -17.68 -14.29 -23.23
N ILE A 68 -16.68 -13.43 -23.49
CA ILE A 68 -16.67 -12.56 -24.67
C ILE A 68 -16.66 -13.42 -25.93
N VAL A 69 -15.74 -14.40 -26.01
CA VAL A 69 -15.64 -15.31 -27.17
C VAL A 69 -16.95 -16.07 -27.39
N ASP A 70 -17.55 -16.63 -26.34
CA ASP A 70 -18.84 -17.34 -26.42
C ASP A 70 -20.01 -16.42 -26.86
N ALA A 71 -20.04 -15.17 -26.40
CA ALA A 71 -21.04 -14.21 -26.85
C ALA A 71 -20.86 -13.86 -28.34
N TYR A 72 -19.61 -13.71 -28.79
CA TYR A 72 -19.30 -13.46 -30.20
C TYR A 72 -19.67 -14.63 -31.12
N THR A 73 -19.38 -15.87 -30.72
CA THR A 73 -19.75 -17.06 -31.53
C THR A 73 -21.26 -17.22 -31.68
N LYS A 74 -22.04 -16.70 -30.71
CA LYS A 74 -23.51 -16.66 -30.74
C LYS A 74 -24.07 -15.42 -31.42
N HIS A 75 -23.22 -14.56 -32.00
CA HIS A 75 -23.58 -13.27 -32.58
C HIS A 75 -24.32 -12.31 -31.61
N ASP A 76 -24.14 -12.50 -30.30
CA ASP A 76 -24.71 -11.65 -29.24
C ASP A 76 -23.74 -10.50 -28.93
N THR A 77 -23.68 -9.54 -29.84
CA THR A 77 -22.74 -8.41 -29.78
C THR A 77 -22.99 -7.50 -28.58
N ALA A 78 -24.24 -7.31 -28.18
CA ALA A 78 -24.60 -6.52 -27.00
C ALA A 78 -24.00 -7.11 -25.73
N ARG A 79 -24.14 -8.44 -25.53
CA ARG A 79 -23.56 -9.13 -24.37
C ARG A 79 -22.03 -9.18 -24.42
N ALA A 80 -21.45 -9.35 -25.60
CA ALA A 80 -20.00 -9.28 -25.79
C ALA A 80 -19.43 -7.91 -25.35
N ASN A 81 -20.09 -6.81 -25.72
CA ASN A 81 -19.68 -5.45 -25.34
C ASN A 81 -19.74 -5.23 -23.82
N VAL A 82 -20.77 -5.76 -23.13
CA VAL A 82 -20.86 -5.68 -21.67
C VAL A 82 -19.68 -6.40 -21.00
N PHE A 83 -19.34 -7.60 -21.46
CA PHE A 83 -18.19 -8.34 -20.92
C PHE A 83 -16.85 -7.68 -21.26
N ALA A 84 -16.73 -7.02 -22.42
CA ALA A 84 -15.53 -6.27 -22.78
C ALA A 84 -15.28 -5.10 -21.82
N ASN A 85 -16.33 -4.37 -21.44
CA ASN A 85 -16.22 -3.28 -20.45
C ASN A 85 -15.79 -3.81 -19.07
N GLU A 86 -16.38 -4.91 -18.60
CA GLU A 86 -15.97 -5.55 -17.34
C GLU A 86 -14.51 -6.01 -17.41
N LEU A 87 -14.08 -6.61 -18.53
CA LEU A 87 -12.70 -7.04 -18.73
C LEU A 87 -11.72 -5.86 -18.64
N ALA A 88 -12.07 -4.72 -19.23
CA ALA A 88 -11.25 -3.51 -19.18
C ALA A 88 -11.06 -3.00 -17.74
N GLU A 89 -12.12 -2.98 -16.93
CA GLU A 89 -12.04 -2.60 -15.52
C GLU A 89 -11.24 -3.62 -14.69
N ILE A 90 -11.41 -4.92 -14.95
CA ILE A 90 -10.60 -5.98 -14.32
C ILE A 90 -9.11 -5.79 -14.60
N ARG A 91 -8.73 -5.55 -15.86
CA ARG A 91 -7.33 -5.30 -16.24
C ARG A 91 -6.76 -4.04 -15.60
N LYS A 92 -7.56 -2.99 -15.48
CA LYS A 92 -7.18 -1.74 -14.81
C LYS A 92 -6.91 -1.97 -13.32
N MET A 93 -7.78 -2.72 -12.64
CA MET A 93 -7.59 -3.10 -11.24
C MET A 93 -6.35 -3.97 -11.05
N GLU A 94 -6.13 -4.95 -11.94
CA GLU A 94 -4.96 -5.82 -11.88
C GLU A 94 -3.65 -5.05 -12.08
N LYS A 95 -3.63 -4.09 -13.01
CA LYS A 95 -2.50 -3.17 -13.21
C LYS A 95 -2.19 -2.40 -11.95
N LEU A 96 -3.20 -1.86 -11.29
CA LEU A 96 -3.01 -1.13 -10.05
C LEU A 96 -2.40 -2.02 -8.96
N ILE A 97 -2.92 -3.23 -8.78
CA ILE A 97 -2.41 -4.19 -7.78
C ILE A 97 -0.97 -4.59 -8.07
N MET A 98 -0.64 -4.87 -9.34
CA MET A 98 0.72 -5.27 -9.70
C MET A 98 1.71 -4.11 -9.54
N ASN A 99 1.32 -2.88 -9.90
CA ASN A 99 2.12 -1.67 -9.63
C ASN A 99 2.39 -1.53 -8.13
N ALA A 100 1.34 -1.65 -7.31
CA ALA A 100 1.43 -1.54 -5.85
C ALA A 100 2.37 -2.61 -5.28
N ARG A 101 2.21 -3.86 -5.69
CA ARG A 101 3.05 -4.99 -5.28
C ARG A 101 4.53 -4.71 -5.54
N LEU A 102 4.89 -4.33 -6.77
CA LEU A 102 6.27 -4.05 -7.15
C LEU A 102 6.85 -2.85 -6.39
N ALA A 103 6.06 -1.79 -6.20
CA ALA A 103 6.47 -0.64 -5.42
C ALA A 103 6.74 -1.00 -3.94
N LEU A 104 5.92 -1.88 -3.35
CA LEU A 104 6.14 -2.38 -1.98
C LEU A 104 7.38 -3.27 -1.88
N GLU A 105 7.66 -4.13 -2.88
CA GLU A 105 8.92 -4.89 -2.94
C GLU A 105 10.14 -3.97 -2.97
N GLN A 106 10.07 -2.91 -3.78
CA GLN A 106 11.13 -1.91 -3.86
C GLN A 106 11.33 -1.17 -2.52
N ILE A 107 10.24 -0.87 -1.80
CA ILE A 107 10.34 -0.32 -0.45
C ILE A 107 11.06 -1.31 0.47
N VAL A 108 10.70 -2.60 0.47
CA VAL A 108 11.36 -3.62 1.32
C VAL A 108 12.86 -3.66 1.08
N LEU A 109 13.30 -3.60 -0.17
CA LEU A 109 14.72 -3.56 -0.51
C LEU A 109 15.41 -2.31 0.07
N ARG A 110 14.81 -1.12 -0.08
CA ARG A 110 15.36 0.13 0.48
C ARG A 110 15.39 0.15 2.00
N LEU A 111 14.34 -0.36 2.65
CA LEU A 111 14.29 -0.45 4.11
C LEU A 111 15.41 -1.38 4.62
N ARG A 112 15.69 -2.50 3.94
CA ARG A 112 16.79 -3.41 4.33
C ARG A 112 18.18 -2.80 4.19
N THR A 113 18.35 -1.80 3.32
CA THR A 113 19.64 -1.12 3.14
C THR A 113 19.86 0.05 4.10
N VAL A 114 18.86 0.41 4.93
CA VAL A 114 19.05 1.39 6.00
C VAL A 114 19.94 0.76 7.07
N SER A 115 21.24 1.00 6.94
CA SER A 115 22.24 0.66 7.94
C SER A 115 22.32 1.75 9.01
N GLU A 116 22.94 1.45 10.15
CA GLU A 116 23.10 2.33 11.33
C GLU A 116 23.84 3.65 11.07
N LEU A 117 24.22 3.93 9.81
CA LEU A 117 24.97 5.11 9.38
C LEU A 117 24.01 6.25 8.98
N GLY A 118 23.58 7.01 9.97
CA GLY A 118 23.46 8.48 9.93
C GLY A 118 22.36 9.15 9.08
N ASP A 119 21.85 8.53 8.01
CA ASP A 119 20.90 9.19 7.10
C ASP A 119 19.62 8.39 6.88
N VAL A 120 18.92 8.17 7.98
CA VAL A 120 17.61 7.54 8.03
C VAL A 120 16.55 8.38 7.28
N VAL A 121 16.73 9.69 7.21
CA VAL A 121 15.75 10.60 6.60
C VAL A 121 15.80 10.54 5.08
N SER A 122 17.00 10.62 4.47
CA SER A 122 17.10 10.55 3.00
C SER A 122 16.74 9.16 2.45
N THR A 123 16.94 8.12 3.26
CA THR A 123 16.64 6.73 2.87
C THR A 123 15.17 6.35 3.08
N LEU A 124 14.56 6.75 4.21
CA LEU A 124 13.15 6.43 4.51
C LEU A 124 12.16 7.38 3.87
N GLY A 125 12.54 8.63 3.60
CA GLY A 125 11.65 9.62 3.01
C GLY A 125 10.97 9.12 1.74
N PRO A 126 11.72 8.71 0.71
CA PRO A 126 11.14 8.20 -0.53
C PRO A 126 10.26 6.97 -0.30
N ALA A 127 10.64 6.07 0.62
CA ALA A 127 9.86 4.89 0.96
C ALA A 127 8.48 5.25 1.56
N VAL A 128 8.43 6.25 2.45
CA VAL A 128 7.17 6.75 3.03
C VAL A 128 6.30 7.44 1.97
N GLY A 129 6.91 8.21 1.05
CA GLY A 129 6.21 8.82 -0.08
C GLY A 129 5.54 7.78 -0.97
N VAL A 130 6.27 6.74 -1.38
CA VAL A 130 5.72 5.64 -2.18
C VAL A 130 4.63 4.90 -1.44
N LEU A 131 4.83 4.59 -0.16
CA LEU A 131 3.84 3.87 0.64
C LEU A 131 2.50 4.62 0.70
N ARG A 132 2.54 5.96 0.82
CA ARG A 132 1.35 6.81 0.81
C ARG A 132 0.63 6.78 -0.54
N SER A 133 1.38 6.86 -1.64
CA SER A 133 0.83 6.79 -3.00
C SER A 133 0.20 5.42 -3.29
N VAL A 134 0.87 4.34 -2.89
CA VAL A 134 0.36 2.97 -3.02
C VAL A 134 -0.92 2.78 -2.20
N ARG A 135 -0.92 3.24 -0.95
CA ARG A 135 -2.10 3.23 -0.08
C ARG A 135 -3.28 3.94 -0.75
N ALA A 136 -3.08 5.15 -1.26
CA ALA A 136 -4.12 5.93 -1.91
C ALA A 136 -4.68 5.23 -3.15
N GLY A 137 -3.81 4.61 -3.97
CA GLY A 137 -4.23 3.83 -5.13
C GLY A 137 -5.06 2.60 -4.77
N LEU A 138 -4.73 1.92 -3.67
CA LEU A 138 -5.43 0.70 -3.25
C LEU A 138 -6.75 0.95 -2.53
N ALA A 139 -7.07 2.18 -2.14
CA ALA A 139 -8.25 2.49 -1.34
C ALA A 139 -9.59 2.01 -1.95
N SER A 140 -9.72 2.06 -3.28
CA SER A 140 -10.94 1.63 -3.99
C SER A 140 -10.91 0.18 -4.47
N VAL A 141 -9.71 -0.41 -4.61
CA VAL A 141 -9.53 -1.73 -5.27
C VAL A 141 -9.22 -2.83 -4.25
N PHE A 142 -8.49 -2.49 -3.18
CA PHE A 142 -8.04 -3.44 -2.17
C PHE A 142 -7.95 -2.80 -0.77
N PRO A 143 -9.11 -2.48 -0.14
CA PRO A 143 -9.18 -1.70 1.10
C PRO A 143 -8.46 -2.35 2.30
N GLU A 144 -8.38 -3.68 2.34
CA GLU A 144 -7.68 -4.39 3.40
C GLU A 144 -6.18 -4.03 3.46
N ALA A 145 -5.52 -3.93 2.30
CA ALA A 145 -4.12 -3.47 2.29
C ALA A 145 -4.03 -1.96 2.54
N GLU A 146 -5.01 -1.15 2.10
CA GLU A 146 -4.99 0.30 2.39
C GLU A 146 -4.85 0.57 3.89
N THR A 147 -5.64 -0.12 4.72
CA THR A 147 -5.62 0.07 6.17
C THR A 147 -4.28 -0.35 6.77
N GLU A 148 -3.78 -1.52 6.38
CA GLU A 148 -2.49 -2.05 6.84
C GLU A 148 -1.31 -1.16 6.43
N LEU A 149 -1.31 -0.67 5.19
CA LEU A 149 -0.28 0.26 4.69
C LEU A 149 -0.34 1.61 5.40
N GLY A 150 -1.54 2.05 5.85
CA GLY A 150 -1.69 3.20 6.73
C GLY A 150 -0.97 3.02 8.06
N GLU A 151 -1.13 1.87 8.70
CA GLU A 151 -0.43 1.55 9.96
C GLU A 151 1.08 1.46 9.78
N ILE A 152 1.54 0.84 8.70
CA ILE A 152 2.98 0.78 8.35
C ILE A 152 3.51 2.21 8.12
N GLY A 153 2.74 3.05 7.43
CA GLY A 153 3.09 4.45 7.19
C GLY A 153 3.25 5.25 8.48
N ASN A 154 2.42 4.99 9.49
CA ASN A 154 2.56 5.61 10.81
C ASN A 154 3.85 5.18 11.52
N ILE A 155 4.22 3.90 11.42
CA ILE A 155 5.48 3.38 12.00
C ILE A 155 6.68 4.06 11.35
N LEU A 156 6.74 4.09 10.02
CA LEU A 156 7.85 4.69 9.27
C LEU A 156 7.93 6.21 9.48
N SER A 157 6.77 6.89 9.53
CA SER A 157 6.73 8.34 9.80
C SER A 157 7.22 8.66 11.21
N GLY A 158 6.87 7.84 12.21
CA GLY A 158 7.40 7.97 13.58
C GLY A 158 8.91 7.85 13.62
N ILE A 159 9.47 6.85 12.91
CA ILE A 159 10.92 6.68 12.78
C ILE A 159 11.57 7.92 12.13
N MET A 160 10.98 8.47 11.07
CA MET A 160 11.51 9.66 10.39
C MET A 160 11.52 10.90 11.28
N ILE A 161 10.46 11.13 12.06
CA ILE A 161 10.36 12.28 12.98
C ILE A 161 11.46 12.21 14.04
N GLU A 162 11.67 11.03 14.63
CA GLU A 162 12.71 10.82 15.63
C GLU A 162 14.11 10.99 15.04
N ALA A 163 14.33 10.44 13.84
CA ALA A 163 15.60 10.59 13.13
C ALA A 163 15.90 12.07 12.87
N GLY A 164 14.93 12.84 12.36
CA GLY A 164 15.09 14.29 12.10
C GLY A 164 15.35 15.11 13.36
N GLN A 165 14.73 14.76 14.49
CA GLN A 165 15.02 15.40 15.78
C GLN A 165 16.43 15.08 16.30
N SER A 166 16.90 13.85 16.09
CA SER A 166 18.23 13.41 16.57
C SER A 166 19.39 13.96 15.74
N SER A 167 19.19 14.21 14.44
CA SER A 167 20.24 14.62 13.50
C SER A 167 20.33 16.14 13.29
N GLY A 168 19.34 16.91 13.77
CA GLY A 168 19.26 18.36 13.54
C GLY A 168 19.10 18.75 12.07
N MET A 169 18.78 17.78 11.20
CA MET A 169 18.70 17.95 9.76
C MET A 169 17.28 18.33 9.36
N THR A 170 17.14 19.37 8.55
CA THR A 170 15.84 19.72 7.96
C THR A 170 15.48 18.72 6.85
N ILE A 171 14.30 18.12 6.96
CA ILE A 171 13.81 17.16 5.95
C ILE A 171 13.51 17.94 4.66
N ASN A 172 14.23 17.64 3.57
CA ASN A 172 13.91 18.20 2.26
C ASN A 172 12.84 17.35 1.56
N PHE A 173 11.58 17.76 1.74
CA PHE A 173 10.42 17.04 1.19
C PHE A 173 10.37 17.01 -0.35
N ASP A 174 10.98 17.98 -1.03
CA ASP A 174 10.95 18.04 -2.50
C ASP A 174 11.77 16.89 -3.11
N THR A 175 12.99 16.66 -2.60
CA THR A 175 13.85 15.55 -3.04
C THR A 175 13.25 14.18 -2.74
N VAL A 176 12.63 14.04 -1.57
CA VAL A 176 11.93 12.82 -1.15
C VAL A 176 10.77 12.47 -2.10
N ASN A 177 10.06 13.49 -2.57
CA ASN A 177 8.93 13.31 -3.48
C ASN A 177 9.39 12.88 -4.89
N GLU A 178 10.49 13.45 -5.40
CA GLU A 178 11.06 13.07 -6.70
C GLU A 178 11.52 11.59 -6.70
N ASP A 179 12.22 11.16 -5.65
CA ASP A 179 12.69 9.76 -5.54
C ASP A 179 11.55 8.78 -5.34
N ALA A 180 10.45 9.19 -4.70
CA ALA A 180 9.24 8.40 -4.63
C ALA A 180 8.58 8.25 -6.01
N GLN A 181 8.53 9.34 -6.80
CA GLN A 181 8.02 9.28 -8.17
C GLN A 181 8.82 8.33 -9.05
N LYS A 182 10.16 8.34 -8.96
CA LYS A 182 11.03 7.41 -9.71
C LYS A 182 10.68 5.94 -9.45
N ILE A 183 10.52 5.55 -8.17
CA ILE A 183 10.11 4.18 -7.81
C ILE A 183 8.76 3.83 -8.44
N LEU A 184 7.78 4.73 -8.34
CA LEU A 184 6.44 4.48 -8.86
C LEU A 184 6.45 4.32 -10.38
N THR A 185 7.25 5.11 -11.08
CA THR A 185 7.43 5.00 -12.54
C THR A 185 8.12 3.70 -12.94
N GLU A 186 9.17 3.28 -12.23
CA GLU A 186 9.84 1.99 -12.46
C GLU A 186 8.88 0.83 -12.24
N ALA A 187 8.15 0.83 -11.12
CA ALA A 187 7.16 -0.20 -10.80
C ALA A 187 6.04 -0.26 -11.84
N ALA A 188 5.53 0.89 -12.29
CA ALA A 188 4.52 0.96 -13.33
C ALA A 188 5.02 0.40 -14.66
N THR A 189 6.26 0.73 -15.05
CA THR A 189 6.87 0.22 -16.29
C THR A 189 7.01 -1.30 -16.26
N VAL A 190 7.50 -1.85 -15.16
CA VAL A 190 7.66 -3.31 -15.00
C VAL A 190 6.31 -4.03 -14.99
N ALA A 191 5.31 -3.46 -14.33
CA ALA A 191 3.96 -4.01 -14.33
C ALA A 191 3.31 -3.99 -15.72
N GLU A 192 3.48 -2.93 -16.50
CA GLU A 192 2.97 -2.86 -17.87
C GLU A 192 3.53 -3.97 -18.76
N GLN A 193 4.84 -4.24 -18.64
CA GLN A 193 5.49 -5.35 -19.34
C GLN A 193 4.87 -6.70 -18.93
N ARG A 194 4.74 -6.95 -17.63
CA ARG A 194 4.17 -8.20 -17.07
C ARG A 194 2.71 -8.41 -17.49
N ILE A 195 1.92 -7.35 -17.57
CA ILE A 195 0.53 -7.40 -18.04
C ILE A 195 0.51 -7.80 -19.51
N LYS A 196 1.33 -7.15 -20.34
CA LYS A 196 1.35 -7.42 -21.78
C LYS A 196 1.69 -8.88 -22.10
N GLU A 197 2.52 -9.52 -21.28
CA GLU A 197 2.86 -10.94 -21.41
C GLU A 197 1.73 -11.89 -20.97
N LYS A 198 0.90 -11.48 -20.01
CA LYS A 198 -0.14 -12.33 -19.40
C LYS A 198 -1.51 -12.24 -20.09
N PHE A 199 -1.83 -11.11 -20.72
CA PHE A 199 -3.17 -10.86 -21.25
C PHE A 199 -3.27 -11.11 -22.75
N PRO A 200 -4.19 -11.98 -23.20
CA PRO A 200 -4.49 -12.11 -24.61
C PRO A 200 -5.11 -10.80 -25.13
N GLU A 201 -4.77 -10.44 -26.37
CA GLU A 201 -5.39 -9.33 -27.07
C GLU A 201 -6.84 -9.69 -27.44
N LEU A 202 -7.71 -8.69 -27.40
CA LEU A 202 -9.09 -8.85 -27.86
C LEU A 202 -9.10 -9.05 -29.38
N PRO A 203 -9.96 -9.93 -29.93
CA PRO A 203 -10.04 -10.14 -31.37
C PRO A 203 -10.41 -8.83 -32.10
N PRO A 204 -9.92 -8.61 -33.34
CA PRO A 204 -10.22 -7.40 -34.10
C PRO A 204 -11.74 -7.33 -34.38
N GLY A 205 -12.38 -6.24 -33.96
CA GLY A 205 -13.83 -6.03 -34.10
C GLY A 205 -14.60 -5.80 -32.79
N ILE A 206 -13.92 -5.90 -31.63
CA ILE A 206 -14.46 -5.40 -30.36
C ILE A 206 -14.14 -3.92 -30.25
N PRO A 207 -15.12 -3.00 -30.14
CA PRO A 207 -14.82 -1.62 -29.82
C PRO A 207 -14.15 -1.59 -28.45
N THR A 208 -12.84 -1.35 -28.42
CA THR A 208 -12.17 -0.84 -27.24
C THR A 208 -12.82 0.51 -26.97
N ALA A 209 -13.66 0.60 -25.94
CA ALA A 209 -14.19 1.89 -25.53
C ALA A 209 -13.00 2.85 -25.37
N PRO A 210 -12.96 3.98 -26.11
CA PRO A 210 -11.89 4.93 -25.95
C PRO A 210 -11.95 5.46 -24.53
N VAL A 211 -10.83 5.36 -23.82
CA VAL A 211 -10.62 6.03 -22.55
C VAL A 211 -10.80 7.53 -22.81
N GLY A 212 -11.92 8.09 -22.36
CA GLY A 212 -12.15 9.53 -22.22
C GLY A 212 -12.25 10.31 -23.52
N GLU A 213 -13.42 10.26 -24.17
CA GLU A 213 -13.81 11.31 -25.12
C GLU A 213 -14.19 12.56 -24.30
N LYS A 214 -13.41 13.63 -24.46
CA LYS A 214 -13.71 14.96 -23.92
C LYS A 214 -15.09 15.37 -24.43
N ALA A 215 -16.02 15.62 -23.51
CA ALA A 215 -17.28 16.28 -23.83
C ALA A 215 -16.97 17.63 -24.52
N PRO A 216 -17.54 17.92 -25.71
CA PRO A 216 -17.48 19.25 -26.27
C PRO A 216 -18.32 20.18 -25.39
N THR A 217 -17.69 21.28 -25.00
CA THR A 217 -18.32 22.40 -24.32
C THR A 217 -19.27 23.06 -25.31
N GLU A 218 -20.57 22.87 -25.13
CA GLU A 218 -21.57 23.72 -25.78
C GLU A 218 -21.60 25.06 -25.04
N THR A 219 -20.99 26.07 -25.64
CA THR A 219 -21.30 27.48 -25.37
C THR A 219 -22.54 27.86 -26.18
N SER A 220 -23.59 28.30 -25.50
CA SER A 220 -24.64 29.19 -26.01
C SER A 220 -25.10 30.09 -24.87
#